data_AF-A0A399WK71-F1
#
_entry.id   AF-A0A399WK71-F1
#
_cell.length_a   1.000
_cell.length_b   1.000
_cell.length_c   1.000
_cell.angle_alpha   90.00
_cell.angle_beta   90.00
_cell.angle_gamma   90.00
#
_symmetry.space_group_name_H-M   'P 1'
#
loop_
_entity.id
_entity.type
_entity.pdbx_description
1 polymer ?
#
loop_
_entity_poly.entity_id
_entity_poly.type
_entity_poly.pdbx_seq_one_letter_code
_entity_poly.pdbx_strand_id
1 'polypeptide(L)'
;MFSLQWARVDFSRKTIIIQESKNGKPRTIPLDRVAFDILAEKSKIRNIKYDFVFISRIGTKINCHNLRRIFNIAVKKAGLQNFRFHDLRHTLFSSIFKWEIFWVG
;
A
#
# COMPACT_ATOMS: atom_id res chain seq x y z
N MET A 1 0.58 -4.13 -8.32
CA MET A 1 0.51 -3.58 -6.94
C MET A 1 0.82 -2.07 -6.88
N PHE A 2 1.84 -1.53 -7.55
CA PHE A 2 2.21 -0.09 -7.47
C PHE A 2 1.61 0.85 -8.51
N SER A 3 0.59 0.38 -9.24
CA SER A 3 -0.12 1.17 -10.25
C SER A 3 -1.47 1.68 -9.73
N LEU A 4 -1.63 1.81 -8.40
CA LEU A 4 -2.84 2.37 -7.80
C LEU A 4 -2.95 3.83 -8.19
N GLN A 5 -4.13 4.20 -8.67
CA GLN A 5 -4.50 5.56 -9.09
C GLN A 5 -5.46 6.18 -8.09
N TRP A 6 -5.48 7.51 -7.97
CA TRP A 6 -6.41 8.17 -7.03
C TRP A 6 -7.86 7.95 -7.41
N ALA A 7 -8.16 7.83 -8.71
CA ALA A 7 -9.48 7.44 -9.21
C ALA A 7 -9.99 6.09 -8.66
N ARG A 8 -9.12 5.26 -8.08
CA ARG A 8 -9.45 3.95 -7.49
C ARG A 8 -9.45 3.95 -5.97
N VAL A 9 -9.36 5.12 -5.35
CA VAL A 9 -9.43 5.32 -3.89
C VAL A 9 -10.75 6.01 -3.58
N ASP A 10 -11.65 5.30 -2.91
CA ASP A 10 -12.91 5.84 -2.43
C ASP A 10 -12.78 6.16 -0.94
N PHE A 11 -12.64 7.46 -0.64
CA PHE A 11 -12.52 7.94 0.74
C PHE A 11 -13.85 7.89 1.50
N SER A 12 -14.99 8.01 0.82
CA SER A 12 -16.31 7.94 1.44
C SER A 12 -16.60 6.53 1.93
N ARG A 13 -16.29 5.53 1.10
CA ARG A 13 -16.46 4.11 1.43
C ARG A 13 -15.25 3.52 2.15
N LYS A 14 -14.14 4.26 2.27
CA LYS A 14 -12.86 3.81 2.82
C LYS A 14 -12.36 2.52 2.14
N THR A 15 -12.42 2.48 0.82
CA THR A 15 -12.02 1.30 0.02
C THR A 15 -11.07 1.68 -1.11
N ILE A 16 -10.24 0.73 -1.53
CA ILE A 16 -9.46 0.81 -2.76
C ILE A 16 -9.81 -0.31 -3.73
N ILE A 17 -9.75 -0.02 -5.02
CA ILE A 17 -9.97 -1.02 -6.08
C ILE A 17 -8.64 -1.38 -6.72
N ILE A 18 -8.26 -2.66 -6.59
CA ILE A 18 -7.08 -3.23 -7.24
C ILE A 18 -7.55 -3.98 -8.49
N GLN A 19 -7.13 -3.50 -9.67
CA GLN A 19 -7.22 -4.28 -10.90
C GLN A 19 -5.93 -5.08 -11.09
N GLU A 20 -6.06 -6.39 -11.26
CA GLU A 20 -4.94 -7.25 -11.62
C GLU A 20 -4.77 -7.28 -13.14
N SER A 21 -3.64 -6.78 -13.65
CA SER A 21 -3.35 -6.84 -15.09
C SER A 21 -2.85 -8.23 -15.46
N LYS A 22 -3.77 -9.14 -15.79
CA LYS A 22 -3.58 -10.15 -16.85
C LYS A 22 -4.76 -11.09 -17.08
N ASN A 23 -5.72 -11.24 -16.15
CA ASN A 23 -6.98 -12.02 -16.31
C ASN A 23 -7.84 -12.06 -15.02
N GLY A 24 -7.65 -11.11 -14.09
CA GLY A 24 -8.30 -11.15 -12.77
C GLY A 24 -9.51 -10.21 -12.67
N LYS A 25 -10.55 -10.62 -11.93
CA LYS A 25 -11.65 -9.73 -11.53
C LYS A 25 -11.10 -8.62 -10.62
N PRO A 26 -11.60 -7.37 -10.73
CA PRO A 26 -11.23 -6.31 -9.80
C PRO A 26 -11.60 -6.71 -8.38
N ARG A 27 -10.71 -6.40 -7.43
CA ARG A 27 -10.92 -6.66 -5.99
C ARG A 27 -11.02 -5.33 -5.26
N THR A 28 -12.07 -5.18 -4.47
CA THR A 28 -12.24 -4.05 -3.54
C THR A 28 -11.65 -4.45 -2.20
N ILE A 29 -10.75 -3.62 -1.67
CA ILE A 29 -10.06 -3.86 -0.40
C ILE A 29 -10.44 -2.72 0.56
N PRO A 30 -10.99 -3.00 1.75
CA PRO A 30 -11.21 -1.99 2.76
C PRO A 30 -9.88 -1.43 3.26
N LEU A 31 -9.85 -0.12 3.52
CA LEU A 31 -8.70 0.57 4.11
C LEU A 31 -8.80 0.51 5.63
N ASP A 32 -7.73 0.06 6.27
CA ASP A 32 -7.55 0.26 7.71
C ASP A 32 -7.42 1.76 8.03
N ARG A 33 -7.72 2.15 9.27
CA ARG A 33 -7.69 3.54 9.74
C ARG A 33 -6.34 4.20 9.45
N VAL A 34 -5.25 3.53 9.78
CA VAL A 34 -3.89 4.06 9.56
C VAL A 34 -3.63 4.27 8.06
N ALA A 35 -4.04 3.32 7.22
CA ALA A 35 -3.89 3.43 5.77
C ALA A 35 -4.76 4.57 5.20
N PHE A 36 -5.98 4.74 5.71
CA PHE A 36 -6.87 5.83 5.35
C PHE A 36 -6.27 7.19 5.68
N ASP A 37 -5.78 7.39 6.90
CA ASP A 37 -5.21 8.66 7.35
C ASP A 37 -3.99 9.04 6.49
N ILE A 38 -3.10 8.08 6.22
CA ILE A 38 -1.93 8.28 5.35
C ILE A 38 -2.36 8.66 3.92
N LEU A 39 -3.37 7.99 3.37
CA LEU A 39 -3.87 8.29 2.03
C LEU A 39 -4.57 9.64 1.98
N ALA A 40 -5.30 10.02 3.03
CA ALA A 40 -5.99 11.31 3.14
C ALA A 40 -4.98 12.46 3.17
N GLU A 41 -3.93 12.35 3.99
CA GLU A 41 -2.85 13.34 4.01
C GLU A 41 -2.12 13.43 2.67
N LYS A 42 -1.79 12.28 2.07
CA LYS A 42 -1.17 12.25 0.73
C LYS A 42 -2.06 12.86 -0.35
N SER A 43 -3.38 12.75 -0.20
CA SER A 43 -4.34 13.27 -1.16
C SER A 43 -4.36 14.81 -1.24
N LYS A 44 -3.81 15.51 -0.24
CA LYS A 44 -3.68 16.98 -0.24
C LYS A 44 -2.55 17.47 -1.15
N ILE A 45 -1.54 16.62 -1.38
CA ILE A 45 -0.32 16.96 -2.16
C ILE A 45 -0.32 16.11 -3.43
N ARG A 46 -1.32 16.30 -4.29
CA ARG A 46 -1.47 15.55 -5.54
C ARG A 46 -0.69 16.19 -6.68
N ASN A 47 0.03 15.36 -7.43
CA ASN A 47 0.61 15.78 -8.69
C ASN A 47 -0.45 15.64 -9.79
N ILE A 48 -0.92 16.76 -10.33
CA ILE A 48 -1.98 16.81 -11.37
C ILE A 48 -1.55 16.06 -12.64
N LYS A 49 -0.24 15.99 -12.93
CA LYS A 49 0.28 15.39 -14.16
C LYS A 49 0.29 13.86 -14.14
N TYR A 50 0.32 13.25 -12.95
CA TYR A 50 0.43 11.80 -12.80
C TYR A 50 -0.54 11.32 -11.71
N ASP A 51 -1.65 10.70 -12.13
CA ASP A 51 -2.73 10.23 -11.24
C ASP A 51 -2.37 8.98 -10.41
N PHE A 52 -1.09 8.79 -10.08
CA PHE A 52 -0.64 7.66 -9.26
C PHE A 52 -0.60 8.03 -7.78
N VAL A 53 -1.04 7.11 -6.93
CA VAL A 53 -0.94 7.25 -5.46
C VAL A 53 0.53 7.13 -5.01
N PHE A 54 1.29 6.26 -5.67
CA PHE A 54 2.70 6.01 -5.36
C PHE A 54 3.60 6.62 -6.45
N ILE A 55 4.06 7.83 -6.20
CA ILE A 55 5.00 8.56 -7.06
C ILE A 55 6.39 8.66 -6.43
N SER A 56 7.41 8.73 -7.28
CA SER A 56 8.77 9.03 -6.90
C SER A 56 8.91 10.51 -6.53
N ARG A 57 10.05 10.91 -5.95
CA ARG A 57 10.32 12.31 -5.58
C ARG A 57 10.25 13.28 -6.77
N ILE A 58 10.42 12.78 -8.00
CA ILE A 58 10.33 13.54 -9.25
C ILE A 58 8.94 13.43 -9.92
N GLY A 59 7.94 12.87 -9.23
CA GLY A 59 6.56 12.77 -9.71
C GLY A 59 6.25 11.60 -10.65
N THR A 60 7.25 10.81 -11.04
CA THR A 60 7.07 9.66 -11.93
C THR A 60 6.66 8.39 -11.17
N LYS A 61 6.12 7.40 -11.89
CA LYS A 61 5.84 6.07 -11.31
C LYS A 61 7.11 5.50 -10.66
N ILE A 62 6.98 5.01 -9.43
CA ILE A 62 8.13 4.41 -8.73
C ILE A 62 8.63 3.18 -9.48
N ASN A 63 9.89 3.19 -9.87
CA ASN A 63 10.57 2.02 -10.41
C ASN A 63 10.82 0.98 -9.31
N CYS A 64 10.58 -0.30 -9.61
CA CYS A 64 10.79 -1.43 -8.70
C CYS A 64 12.19 -1.45 -8.05
N HIS A 65 13.25 -1.08 -8.79
CA HIS A 65 14.62 -1.01 -8.27
C HIS A 65 14.76 0.08 -7.20
N ASN A 66 14.20 1.27 -7.44
CA ASN A 66 14.22 2.37 -6.49
C ASN A 66 13.41 2.03 -5.24
N LEU A 67 12.25 1.37 -5.41
CA LEU A 67 11.45 0.90 -4.29
C LEU A 67 12.22 -0.09 -3.41
N ARG A 68 12.86 -1.09 -4.02
CA ARG A 68 13.66 -2.10 -3.29
C ARG A 68 14.81 -1.45 -2.53
N ARG A 69 15.48 -0.46 -3.12
CA ARG A 69 16.53 0.30 -2.44
C ARG A 69 16.00 1.06 -1.23
N ILE A 70 14.90 1.81 -1.37
CA ILE A 70 14.30 2.58 -0.27
C ILE A 70 13.81 1.64 0.84
N PHE A 71 13.19 0.52 0.46
CA PHE A 71 12.74 -0.51 1.40
C PHE A 71 13.92 -1.09 2.20
N ASN A 72 15.02 -1.48 1.54
CA ASN A 72 16.20 -2.00 2.24
C ASN A 72 16.81 -0.98 3.21
N ILE A 73 16.79 0.31 2.86
CA ILE A 73 17.22 1.37 3.77
C ILE A 73 16.29 1.45 4.99
N ALA A 74 14.97 1.38 4.79
CA ALA A 74 13.99 1.39 5.88
C ALA A 74 14.13 0.17 6.80
N VAL A 75 14.31 -1.03 6.24
CA VAL A 75 14.57 -2.28 6.98
C VAL A 75 15.82 -2.16 7.84
N LYS A 76 16.92 -1.65 7.26
CA LYS A 76 18.16 -1.41 8.01
C LYS A 76 17.98 -0.40 9.14
N LYS A 77 17.27 0.71 8.88
CA LYS A 77 16.96 1.71 9.91
C LYS A 77 16.08 1.17 11.03
N ALA A 78 15.18 0.24 10.72
CA ALA A 78 14.32 -0.43 11.68
C ALA A 78 15.05 -1.57 12.45
N GLY A 79 16.31 -1.87 12.13
CA GLY A 79 17.08 -2.94 12.78
C GLY A 79 16.61 -4.35 12.42
N LEU A 80 15.81 -4.53 11.37
CA LEU A 80 15.25 -5.81 10.98
C LEU A 80 16.26 -6.63 10.16
N GLN A 81 16.50 -7.88 10.56
CA GLN A 81 17.36 -8.82 9.83
C GLN A 81 16.51 -9.77 8.97
N ASN A 82 17.01 -10.14 7.79
CA ASN A 82 16.35 -11.07 6.85
C ASN A 82 14.92 -10.73 6.41
N PHE A 83 14.48 -9.48 6.56
CA PHE A 83 13.12 -9.06 6.18
C PHE A 83 13.02 -8.72 4.68
N ARG A 84 12.16 -9.43 3.96
CA ARG A 84 11.92 -9.26 2.52
C ARG A 84 10.63 -8.50 2.26
N PHE A 85 10.51 -7.95 1.04
CA PHE A 85 9.34 -7.16 0.67
C PHE A 85 8.02 -7.97 0.68
N HIS A 86 8.06 -9.27 0.37
CA HIS A 86 6.87 -10.12 0.44
C HIS A 86 6.44 -10.43 1.87
N ASP A 87 7.36 -10.34 2.84
CA ASP A 87 7.05 -10.59 4.24
C ASP A 87 6.09 -9.54 4.79
N LEU A 88 6.07 -8.32 4.25
CA LEU A 88 5.05 -7.32 4.58
C LEU A 88 3.63 -7.87 4.41
N ARG A 89 3.36 -8.63 3.33
CA ARG A 89 2.04 -9.22 3.11
C ARG A 89 1.76 -10.35 4.11
N HIS A 90 2.77 -11.15 4.44
CA HIS A 90 2.64 -12.24 5.41
C HIS A 90 2.47 -11.74 6.85
N THR A 91 3.21 -10.71 7.27
CA THR A 91 3.05 -10.07 8.58
C THR A 91 1.70 -9.39 8.72
N LEU A 92 1.22 -8.70 7.66
CA LEU A 92 -0.11 -8.10 7.67
C LEU A 92 -1.22 -9.17 7.75
N PHE A 93 -1.11 -10.25 6.99
CA PHE A 93 -2.06 -11.36 7.04
C PHE A 93 -2.06 -12.07 8.40
N SER A 94 -0.88 -12.32 8.98
CA SER A 94 -0.75 -12.91 10.31
C SER A 94 -1.31 -12.00 11.41
N SER A 95 -1.10 -10.68 11.31
CA SER A 95 -1.69 -9.70 12.24
C SER A 95 -3.21 -9.69 12.14
N ILE A 96 -3.77 -9.61 10.92
CA ILE A 96 -5.23 -9.64 10.69
C ILE A 96 -5.84 -10.94 11.23
N PHE A 97 -5.22 -12.09 10.96
CA PHE A 97 -5.69 -13.38 11.47
C PHE A 97 -5.64 -13.46 13.01
N LYS A 98 -4.66 -12.80 13.63
CA LYS A 98 -4.56 -12.74 15.09
C LYS A 98 -5.68 -11.89 15.71
N TRP A 99 -6.23 -10.90 15.00
CA TRP A 99 -7.36 -10.09 15.49
C TRP A 99 -8.72 -10.82 15.43
N GLU A 100 -8.89 -11.79 14.54
CA GLU A 100 -10.13 -12.61 14.48
C GLU A 100 -10.22 -13.65 15.60
N ILE A 101 -9.09 -14.13 16.14
CA ILE A 101 -9.08 -15.18 17.17
C ILE A 101 -9.35 -14.60 18.58
N PHE A 102 -9.06 -13.32 18.83
CA PHE A 102 -9.26 -12.69 20.15
C PHE A 102 -10.65 -12.06 20.36
N TRP A 103 -11.56 -12.16 19.38
CA TRP A 103 -12.96 -11.68 19.50
C TRP A 103 -14.01 -12.80 19.44
N VAL A 104 -13.61 -14.07 19.62
CA VAL A 104 -14.53 -15.22 19.76
C VAL A 104 -14.26 -15.99 21.07
N GLY A 105 -13.77 -15.31 22.10
CA GLY A 105 -13.57 -15.86 23.45
C GLY A 105 -14.35 -15.04 24.48
#